data_AF-A0A2T3LJG2-F1
#
_entry.id   AF-A0A2T3LJG2-F1
#
_cell.length_a   1.000
_cell.length_b   1.000
_cell.length_c   1.000
_cell.angle_alpha   90.00
_cell.angle_beta   90.00
_cell.angle_gamma   90.00
#
_symmetry.space_group_name_H-M   'P 1'
#
loop_
_entity.id
_entity.type
_entity.pdbx_description
1 polymer ?
#
loop_
_entity_poly.entity_id
_entity_poly.type
_entity_poly.pdbx_seq_one_letter_code
_entity_poly.pdbx_strand_id
1 'polypeptide(L)'
;MSFDDHLNNFIKQRDQFGGTAQQRQQKRNSYVVVDATDQSKARESMAREQELAAKRAEFETKQHHERVSGRCVLPDEAQTLENNKLQARPADPSRIAYIQQLKKDLKLKKYSN
;
A
#
# COMPACT_ATOMS: atom_id res chain seq x y z
N MET A 1 -44.32 -14.88 -32.69
CA MET A 1 -44.78 -13.84 -31.74
C MET A 1 -44.77 -12.54 -32.50
N SER A 2 -45.95 -12.03 -32.86
CA SER A 2 -46.08 -10.77 -33.60
C SER A 2 -45.72 -9.59 -32.69
N PHE A 3 -45.23 -8.49 -33.25
CA PHE A 3 -44.92 -7.27 -32.51
C PHE A 3 -46.15 -6.75 -31.72
N ASP A 4 -47.36 -6.94 -32.27
CA ASP A 4 -48.62 -6.61 -31.61
C ASP A 4 -48.88 -7.43 -30.34
N ASP A 5 -48.48 -8.71 -30.31
CA ASP A 5 -48.62 -9.53 -29.11
C ASP A 5 -47.72 -9.01 -27.98
N HIS A 6 -46.56 -8.45 -28.36
CA HIS A 6 -45.59 -7.93 -27.41
C HIS A 6 -46.05 -6.62 -26.77
N LEU A 7 -46.63 -5.71 -27.56
CA LEU A 7 -47.23 -4.47 -27.06
C LEU A 7 -48.42 -4.73 -26.15
N ASN A 8 -49.29 -5.67 -26.53
CA ASN A 8 -50.45 -6.04 -25.71
C ASN A 8 -50.03 -6.65 -24.36
N ASN A 9 -48.97 -7.46 -24.33
CA ASN A 9 -48.42 -7.98 -23.08
C ASN A 9 -47.77 -6.89 -22.23
N PHE A 10 -47.09 -5.93 -22.84
CA PHE A 10 -46.48 -4.80 -22.13
C PHE A 10 -47.54 -3.90 -21.46
N ILE A 11 -48.62 -3.60 -22.16
CA ILE A 11 -49.74 -2.80 -21.63
C ILE A 11 -50.42 -3.54 -20.47
N LYS A 12 -50.67 -4.85 -20.61
CA LYS A 12 -51.26 -5.68 -19.54
C LYS A 12 -50.38 -5.73 -18.28
N GLN A 13 -49.07 -5.85 -18.44
CA GLN A 13 -48.15 -5.80 -17.29
C GLN A 13 -48.18 -4.44 -16.61
N ARG A 14 -48.17 -3.34 -17.38
CA ARG A 14 -48.22 -1.98 -16.82
C ARG A 14 -49.47 -1.75 -15.97
N ASP A 15 -50.63 -2.20 -16.44
CA ASP A 15 -51.89 -1.97 -15.73
C ASP A 15 -52.02 -2.87 -14.49
N GLN A 16 -51.38 -4.06 -14.46
CA GLN A 16 -51.28 -4.89 -13.24
C GLN A 16 -50.44 -4.24 -12.13
N PHE A 17 -49.45 -3.41 -12.46
CA PHE A 17 -48.63 -2.70 -11.48
C PHE A 17 -49.14 -1.29 -11.12
N GLY A 18 -50.20 -0.80 -11.79
CA GLY A 18 -50.73 0.56 -11.61
C GLY A 18 -51.50 0.82 -10.30
N GLY A 19 -51.84 -0.22 -9.53
CA GLY A 19 -52.72 -0.09 -8.36
C GLY A 19 -52.07 0.35 -7.04
N THR A 20 -50.74 0.34 -6.91
CA THR A 20 -50.07 0.57 -5.59
C THR A 20 -48.80 1.43 -5.66
N ALA A 21 -48.62 2.22 -6.71
CA ALA A 21 -47.37 2.98 -6.91
C ALA A 21 -47.29 4.29 -6.09
N GLN A 22 -48.42 4.91 -5.73
CA GLN A 22 -48.41 6.24 -5.11
C GLN A 22 -48.12 6.25 -3.60
N GLN A 23 -48.31 5.15 -2.87
CA GLN A 23 -48.04 5.11 -1.41
C GLN A 23 -46.65 4.57 -1.03
N ARG A 24 -45.95 3.88 -1.94
CA ARG A 24 -44.61 3.30 -1.64
C ARG A 24 -43.45 4.27 -1.84
N GLN A 25 -43.64 5.37 -2.57
CA GLN A 25 -42.55 6.33 -2.84
C GLN A 25 -42.35 7.39 -1.75
N GLN A 26 -43.33 7.63 -0.87
CA GLN A 26 -43.22 8.71 0.14
C GLN A 26 -42.50 8.32 1.44
N LYS A 27 -42.16 7.04 1.66
CA LYS A 27 -41.53 6.56 2.92
C LYS A 27 -40.10 6.02 2.78
N ARG A 28 -39.39 6.31 1.68
CA ARG A 28 -38.01 5.81 1.49
C ARG A 28 -36.89 6.79 1.85
N ASN A 29 -37.20 8.05 2.18
CA ASN A 29 -36.20 9.08 2.46
C ASN A 29 -36.35 9.71 3.84
N SER A 30 -36.63 8.93 4.89
CA SER A 30 -36.28 9.40 6.24
C SER A 30 -34.78 9.20 6.42
N TYR A 31 -34.02 10.29 6.53
CA TYR A 31 -32.60 10.24 6.87
C TYR A 31 -32.46 9.61 8.26
N VAL A 32 -32.09 8.33 8.31
CA VAL A 32 -31.75 7.64 9.55
C VAL A 32 -30.24 7.74 9.70
N VAL A 33 -29.79 8.49 10.70
CA VAL A 33 -28.38 8.48 11.12
C VAL A 33 -28.14 7.13 11.77
N VAL A 34 -27.54 6.20 11.03
CA VAL A 34 -27.09 4.91 11.56
C VAL A 34 -25.65 5.08 11.98
N ASP A 35 -25.35 4.79 13.25
CA ASP A 35 -23.97 4.79 13.74
C ASP A 35 -23.12 3.85 12.91
N ALA A 36 -21.93 4.32 12.50
CA ALA A 36 -21.05 3.55 11.64
C ALA A 36 -20.70 2.20 12.30
N THR A 37 -21.03 1.11 11.62
CA THR A 37 -20.63 -0.24 12.03
C THR A 37 -19.11 -0.33 12.09
N ASP A 38 -18.59 -1.30 12.84
CA ASP A 38 -17.13 -1.51 12.96
C ASP A 38 -16.45 -1.68 11.59
N GLN A 39 -17.13 -2.34 10.64
CA GLN A 39 -16.66 -2.48 9.26
C GLN A 39 -16.69 -1.15 8.48
N SER A 40 -17.69 -0.29 8.72
CA SER A 40 -17.76 1.04 8.11
C SER A 40 -16.64 1.93 8.62
N LYS A 41 -16.34 1.90 9.94
CA LYS A 41 -15.23 2.65 10.54
C LYS A 41 -13.87 2.18 10.03
N ALA A 42 -13.66 0.86 9.89
CA ALA A 42 -12.43 0.31 9.33
C ALA A 42 -12.22 0.72 7.85
N ARG A 43 -13.29 0.81 7.04
CA ARG A 43 -13.19 1.31 5.66
C ARG A 43 -12.83 2.80 5.63
N GLU A 44 -13.44 3.59 6.50
CA GLU A 44 -13.15 5.02 6.61
C GLU A 44 -11.71 5.27 7.11
N SER A 45 -11.22 4.48 8.07
CA SER A 45 -9.84 4.61 8.55
C SER A 45 -8.83 4.28 7.46
N MET A 46 -9.02 3.19 6.71
CA MET A 46 -8.17 2.85 5.57
C MET A 46 -8.17 3.96 4.51
N ALA A 47 -9.34 4.51 4.18
CA ALA A 47 -9.44 5.60 3.21
C ALA A 47 -8.69 6.85 3.69
N ARG A 48 -8.82 7.20 4.98
CA ARG A 48 -8.11 8.32 5.58
C ARG A 48 -6.59 8.11 5.58
N GLU A 49 -6.13 6.91 5.89
CA GLU A 49 -4.70 6.57 5.85
C GLU A 49 -4.13 6.66 4.43
N GLN A 50 -4.88 6.22 3.42
CA GLN A 50 -4.48 6.36 2.01
C GLN A 50 -4.39 7.82 1.59
N GLU A 51 -5.34 8.66 1.99
CA GLU A 51 -5.30 10.10 1.70
C GLU A 51 -4.08 10.77 2.35
N LEU A 52 -3.78 10.42 3.61
CA LEU A 52 -2.59 10.91 4.31
C LEU A 52 -1.30 10.42 3.65
N ALA A 53 -1.24 9.16 3.26
CA ALA A 53 -0.09 8.59 2.55
C ALA A 53 0.14 9.29 1.20
N ALA A 54 -0.93 9.59 0.45
CA ALA A 54 -0.83 10.34 -0.81
C ALA A 54 -0.27 11.74 -0.60
N LYS A 55 -0.81 12.51 0.37
CA LYS A 55 -0.31 13.85 0.73
C LYS A 55 1.16 13.81 1.14
N ARG A 56 1.55 12.79 1.91
CA ARG A 56 2.93 12.59 2.35
C ARG A 56 3.86 12.27 1.16
N ALA A 57 3.46 11.38 0.27
CA ALA A 57 4.23 11.05 -0.93
C ALA A 57 4.43 12.27 -1.85
N GLU A 58 3.41 13.11 -2.03
CA GLU A 58 3.53 14.36 -2.79
C GLU A 58 4.55 15.33 -2.21
N PHE A 59 4.68 15.37 -0.88
CA PHE A 59 5.68 16.17 -0.20
C PHE A 59 7.07 15.54 -0.33
N GLU A 60 7.19 14.26 0.04
CA GLU A 60 8.46 13.54 0.07
C GLU A 60 9.12 13.51 -1.31
N THR A 61 8.37 13.21 -2.38
CA THR A 61 8.90 13.16 -3.75
C THR A 61 9.54 14.46 -4.24
N LYS A 62 9.16 15.61 -3.68
CA LYS A 62 9.73 16.93 -4.01
C LYS A 62 10.97 17.26 -3.18
N GLN A 63 11.20 16.56 -2.07
CA GLN A 63 12.37 16.76 -1.23
C GLN A 63 13.64 16.24 -1.90
N HIS A 64 14.77 16.71 -1.41
CA HIS A 64 16.05 16.12 -1.76
C HIS A 64 16.14 14.69 -1.19
N HIS A 65 16.66 13.76 -1.97
CA HIS A 65 16.87 12.38 -1.54
C HIS A 65 18.32 11.96 -1.73
N GLU A 66 18.81 11.17 -0.80
CA GLU A 66 20.15 10.58 -0.84
C GLU A 66 20.08 9.12 -1.29
N ARG A 67 21.16 8.64 -1.94
CA ARG A 67 21.29 7.24 -2.34
C ARG A 67 22.20 6.50 -1.37
N VAL A 68 21.63 5.63 -0.54
CA VAL A 68 22.37 4.81 0.43
C VAL A 68 22.19 3.34 0.07
N SER A 69 23.30 2.64 -0.22
CA SER A 69 23.31 1.20 -0.54
C SER A 69 22.29 0.78 -1.61
N GLY A 70 22.07 1.63 -2.63
CA GLY A 70 21.13 1.39 -3.72
C GLY A 70 19.66 1.74 -3.43
N ARG A 71 19.35 2.27 -2.23
CA ARG A 71 18.03 2.78 -1.85
C ARG A 71 17.99 4.30 -1.93
N CYS A 72 16.82 4.86 -2.24
CA CYS A 72 16.55 6.31 -2.23
C CYS A 72 15.87 6.64 -0.90
N VAL A 73 16.49 7.49 -0.08
CA VAL A 73 16.04 7.80 1.29
C VAL A 73 16.05 9.31 1.52
N LEU A 74 15.29 9.77 2.50
CA LEU A 74 15.34 11.17 2.92
C LEU A 74 16.64 11.46 3.71
N PRO A 75 17.09 12.72 3.80
CA PRO A 75 18.33 13.08 4.49
C PRO A 75 18.33 12.67 5.97
N ASP A 76 17.19 12.83 6.65
CA ASP A 76 17.04 12.44 8.06
C ASP A 76 17.17 10.91 8.24
N GLU A 77 16.63 10.15 7.29
CA GLU A 77 16.74 8.69 7.28
C GLU A 77 18.16 8.25 6.96
N ALA A 78 18.83 8.92 6.02
CA ALA A 78 20.23 8.66 5.70
C ALA A 78 21.12 8.90 6.93
N GLN A 79 20.92 10.01 7.64
CA GLN A 79 21.64 10.31 8.88
C GLN A 79 21.38 9.24 9.95
N THR A 80 20.12 8.79 10.08
CA THR A 80 19.75 7.73 11.01
C THR A 80 20.42 6.41 10.64
N LEU A 81 20.50 6.07 9.36
CA LEU A 81 21.19 4.88 8.87
C LEU A 81 22.70 4.94 9.15
N GLU A 82 23.34 6.09 8.93
CA GLU A 82 24.76 6.29 9.27
C GLU A 82 25.00 6.13 10.77
N ASN A 83 24.16 6.74 11.61
CA ASN A 83 24.26 6.62 13.07
C ASN A 83 24.06 5.16 13.55
N ASN A 84 23.19 4.41 12.87
CA ASN A 84 22.92 3.01 13.17
C ASN A 84 23.88 2.03 12.49
N LYS A 85 24.89 2.50 11.74
CA LYS A 85 25.92 1.60 11.20
C LYS A 85 26.68 0.98 12.36
N LEU A 86 26.37 -0.28 12.63
CA LEU A 86 27.14 -1.12 13.54
C LEU A 86 28.57 -1.18 13.01
N GLN A 87 29.51 -0.72 13.84
CA GLN A 87 30.93 -0.84 13.54
C GLN A 87 31.24 -2.33 13.35
N ALA A 88 31.77 -2.68 12.18
CA ALA A 88 32.16 -4.05 11.90
C ALA A 88 33.15 -4.49 12.98
N ARG A 89 32.88 -5.64 13.62
CA ARG A 89 33.79 -6.19 14.62
C ARG A 89 35.19 -6.33 13.99
N PRO A 90 36.26 -5.82 14.63
CA PRO A 90 37.60 -6.01 14.10
C PRO A 90 37.87 -7.50 13.93
N ALA A 91 38.49 -7.87 12.80
CA ALA A 91 38.79 -9.26 12.52
C ALA A 91 39.75 -9.82 13.58
N ASP A 92 39.48 -11.05 14.02
CA ASP A 92 40.27 -11.72 15.04
C ASP A 92 41.75 -11.84 14.61
N PRO A 93 42.71 -11.31 15.38
CA PRO A 93 44.13 -11.33 15.01
C PRO A 93 44.69 -12.74 14.87
N SER A 94 44.18 -13.71 15.66
CA SER A 94 44.60 -15.11 15.56
C SER A 94 44.17 -15.74 14.23
N ARG A 95 42.93 -15.44 13.81
CA ARG A 95 42.37 -15.86 12.52
C ARG A 95 43.14 -15.23 11.36
N ILE A 96 43.52 -13.96 11.47
CA ILE A 96 44.33 -13.28 10.44
C ILE A 96 45.70 -13.94 10.31
N ALA A 97 46.38 -14.21 11.43
CA ALA A 97 47.69 -14.87 11.44
C ALA A 97 47.63 -16.26 10.79
N TYR A 98 46.59 -17.04 11.11
CA TYR A 98 46.36 -18.35 10.51
C TYR A 98 46.13 -18.26 8.98
N ILE A 99 45.31 -17.31 8.52
CA ILE A 99 45.08 -17.08 7.08
C ILE A 99 46.40 -16.71 6.37
N GLN A 100 47.25 -15.88 7.00
CA GLN A 100 48.55 -15.53 6.43
C GLN A 100 49.50 -16.73 6.34
N GLN A 101 49.48 -17.61 7.34
CA GLN A 101 50.26 -18.85 7.33
C GLN A 101 49.79 -19.80 6.23
N LEU A 102 48.48 -20.04 6.12
CA LEU A 102 47.89 -20.83 5.03
C LEU A 102 48.24 -20.28 3.64
N LYS A 103 48.24 -18.96 3.45
CA LYS A 103 48.65 -18.33 2.19
C LYS A 103 50.11 -18.66 1.83
N LYS A 104 51.01 -18.73 2.82
CA LYS A 104 52.41 -19.13 2.61
C LYS A 104 52.50 -20.61 2.26
N ASP A 105 51.84 -21.47 3.04
CA ASP A 105 51.90 -22.93 2.89
C ASP A 105 51.34 -23.38 1.53
N LEU A 106 50.24 -22.77 1.09
CA LEU A 106 49.60 -23.06 -0.19
C LEU A 106 50.27 -22.35 -1.37
N LYS A 107 51.36 -21.60 -1.15
CA LYS A 107 52.09 -20.82 -2.16
C LYS A 107 51.16 -19.92 -2.99
N LEU A 108 50.12 -19.37 -2.37
CA LEU A 108 49.17 -18.51 -3.07
C LEU A 108 49.89 -17.25 -3.52
N LYS A 109 49.82 -16.93 -4.82
CA LYS A 109 50.38 -15.69 -5.36
C LYS A 109 49.76 -14.51 -4.62
N LYS A 110 50.61 -13.58 -4.18
CA LYS A 110 50.14 -12.24 -3.80
C LYS A 110 49.61 -11.60 -5.08
N TYR A 111 48.30 -11.43 -5.18
CA TYR A 111 47.73 -10.50 -6.14
C TYR A 111 48.10 -9.11 -5.64
N SER A 112 48.91 -8.37 -6.40
CA SER A 112 49.07 -6.95 -6.15
C SER A 112 47.78 -6.27 -6.56
N ASN A 113 47.20 -5.49 -5.66
CA ASN A 113 46.19 -4.51 -6.03
C ASN A 113 46.86 -3.34 -6.76
#